data_AF-A0A2E7E3I3-F1
#
_entry.id   AF-A0A2E7E3I3-F1
#
_cell.length_a   1.000
_cell.length_b   1.000
_cell.length_c   1.000
_cell.angle_alpha   90.00
_cell.angle_beta   90.00
_cell.angle_gamma   90.00
#
_symmetry.space_group_name_H-M   'P 1'
#
loop_
_entity.id
_entity.type
_entity.pdbx_description
1 polymer ?
#
loop_
_entity_poly.entity_id
_entity_poly.type
_entity_poly.pdbx_seq_one_letter_code
_entity_poly.pdbx_strand_id
1 'polypeptide(L)'
;MATISIADNDARVQYTQAVTADTTQLTIDFPFFDLDDIQVIVTSAAGVDTTLTRGTGTGTFAVVGTSVDDGFSGGHITLGDTYSDATTKYTIFRSITVARTTDFPSSGPFNITSLNTELDKIFAIGQELQTKLNRTMKLADSDTAATLSLPNVDTRKGTVLAFNTTTGLREAGPEIGDVSTIAAITADIGTLADIEDGTDATDAIQTVAGISSNVSTVSGISANVTTVADNVSNISTVVTNITDIQNAEEHAQEAKDYATKTNGQVQENGADSGNYSSKAWAIGGTGVTDASGSGSAKEWATDTTNTCDGTEYSAKEYAIGSQAGNTNGSAKQWALGGGGSYSSNTTVDGTNYSARYWAEQAAASVDGFDDTYLGAKSSDPTVDNDGDALTAGDLYFNTTNNIMRVYNGTAWNDAVVDTTGFATAGFSIAMSIAL
;
A
#
# COMPACT_ATOMS: atom_id res chain seq x y z
N MET A 1 -57.72 -68.37 74.11
CA MET A 1 -57.89 -66.92 74.32
C MET A 1 -56.60 -66.29 73.85
N ALA A 2 -56.63 -65.72 72.65
CA ALA A 2 -55.48 -65.03 72.07
C ALA A 2 -55.62 -63.57 72.47
N THR A 3 -54.69 -63.07 73.28
CA THR A 3 -54.67 -61.67 73.73
C THR A 3 -54.06 -60.78 72.65
N ILE A 4 -54.42 -59.50 72.66
CA ILE A 4 -53.72 -58.48 71.86
C ILE A 4 -52.25 -58.43 72.32
N SER A 5 -51.34 -58.18 71.38
CA SER A 5 -49.94 -57.89 71.67
C SER A 5 -49.56 -56.59 70.97
N ILE A 6 -49.25 -55.57 71.77
CA ILE A 6 -48.74 -54.29 71.26
C ILE A 6 -47.23 -54.44 71.04
N ALA A 7 -46.85 -54.87 69.84
CA ALA A 7 -45.44 -54.96 69.43
C ALA A 7 -44.84 -53.56 69.26
N ASP A 8 -43.51 -53.43 69.40
CA ASP A 8 -42.78 -52.18 69.13
C ASP A 8 -42.66 -51.94 67.62
N ASN A 9 -43.76 -51.54 66.99
CA ASN A 9 -43.84 -51.18 65.59
C ASN A 9 -44.67 -49.89 65.40
N ASP A 10 -44.42 -49.19 64.30
CA ASP A 10 -45.23 -48.04 63.93
C ASP A 10 -46.62 -48.53 63.52
N ALA A 11 -47.68 -48.05 64.19
CA ALA A 11 -49.06 -48.40 63.86
C ALA A 11 -49.55 -47.63 62.62
N ARG A 12 -48.73 -47.67 61.56
CA ARG A 12 -48.88 -46.97 60.29
C ARG A 12 -48.25 -47.80 59.18
N VAL A 13 -49.04 -48.09 58.16
CA VAL A 13 -48.59 -48.74 56.92
C VAL A 13 -48.90 -47.85 55.72
N GLN A 14 -48.08 -47.94 54.68
CA GLN A 14 -48.33 -47.24 53.42
C GLN A 14 -48.21 -48.19 52.24
N TYR A 15 -49.22 -48.17 51.38
CA TYR A 15 -49.25 -48.91 50.11
C TYR A 15 -49.10 -47.94 48.95
N THR A 16 -48.50 -48.37 47.84
CA THR A 16 -48.44 -47.62 46.58
C THR A 16 -48.80 -48.58 45.45
N GLN A 17 -50.04 -48.51 44.98
CA GLN A 17 -50.59 -49.44 43.99
C GLN A 17 -51.92 -48.94 43.42
N ALA A 18 -52.41 -49.60 42.38
CA ALA A 18 -53.80 -49.47 41.97
C ALA A 18 -54.70 -50.26 42.92
N VAL A 19 -55.91 -49.77 43.18
CA VAL A 19 -56.93 -50.41 44.02
C VAL A 19 -58.23 -50.48 43.24
N THR A 20 -58.86 -51.66 43.24
CA THR A 20 -60.23 -51.87 42.73
C THR A 20 -61.21 -51.79 43.90
N ALA A 21 -62.27 -51.01 43.73
CA ALA A 21 -63.30 -50.80 44.75
C ALA A 21 -63.82 -52.13 45.33
N ASP A 22 -63.99 -52.17 46.65
CA ASP A 22 -64.55 -53.27 47.44
C ASP A 22 -63.85 -54.64 47.27
N THR A 23 -62.72 -54.68 46.55
CA THR A 23 -62.05 -55.93 46.14
C THR A 23 -60.62 -55.99 46.63
N THR A 24 -59.82 -54.94 46.36
CA THR A 24 -58.42 -54.95 46.77
C THR A 24 -58.31 -54.75 48.27
N GLN A 25 -57.78 -55.76 48.97
CA GLN A 25 -57.53 -55.70 50.40
C GLN A 25 -56.16 -55.08 50.68
N LEU A 26 -56.13 -54.03 51.49
CA LEU A 26 -54.89 -53.45 52.00
C LEU A 26 -54.74 -53.87 53.47
N THR A 27 -53.70 -54.66 53.76
CA THR A 27 -53.51 -55.27 55.08
C THR A 27 -53.28 -54.22 56.18
N ILE A 28 -53.79 -54.52 57.37
CA ILE A 28 -53.46 -53.85 58.63
C ILE A 28 -52.62 -54.84 59.42
N ASP A 29 -51.34 -54.52 59.62
CA ASP A 29 -50.34 -55.36 60.29
C ASP A 29 -50.08 -54.96 61.75
N PHE A 30 -50.90 -54.04 62.28
CA PHE A 30 -50.86 -53.59 63.67
C PHE A 30 -52.22 -53.81 64.37
N PRO A 31 -52.22 -54.04 65.69
CA PRO A 31 -53.46 -54.24 66.45
C PRO A 31 -54.25 -52.94 66.63
N PHE A 32 -55.57 -53.05 66.73
CA PHE A 32 -56.51 -51.95 66.99
C PHE A 32 -57.71 -52.45 67.82
N PHE A 33 -58.46 -51.55 68.48
CA PHE A 33 -59.43 -51.94 69.51
C PHE A 33 -60.89 -51.74 69.07
N ASP A 34 -61.12 -50.77 68.19
CA ASP A 34 -62.39 -50.51 67.52
C ASP A 34 -62.15 -50.38 66.00
N LEU A 35 -63.14 -50.74 65.18
CA LEU A 35 -63.08 -50.47 63.74
C LEU A 35 -62.97 -48.97 63.46
N ASP A 36 -63.46 -48.13 64.39
CA ASP A 36 -63.28 -46.68 64.43
C ASP A 36 -61.83 -46.21 64.62
N ASP A 37 -60.93 -47.05 65.10
CA ASP A 37 -59.54 -46.66 65.39
C ASP A 37 -58.65 -46.59 64.13
N ILE A 38 -59.17 -46.84 62.94
CA ILE A 38 -58.40 -46.80 61.69
C ILE A 38 -58.69 -45.50 60.95
N GLN A 39 -57.63 -44.79 60.54
CA GLN A 39 -57.70 -43.71 59.58
C GLN A 39 -56.97 -44.06 58.28
N VAL A 40 -57.52 -43.57 57.17
CA VAL A 40 -57.00 -43.79 55.82
C VAL A 40 -56.87 -42.46 55.11
N ILE A 41 -55.66 -42.18 54.62
CA ILE A 41 -55.38 -41.06 53.71
C ILE A 41 -55.02 -41.62 52.35
N VAL A 42 -55.71 -41.15 51.32
CA VAL A 42 -55.35 -41.39 49.92
C VAL A 42 -54.58 -40.19 49.40
N THR A 43 -53.33 -40.40 48.99
CA THR A 43 -52.54 -39.40 48.27
C THR A 43 -52.63 -39.70 46.78
N SER A 44 -53.25 -38.80 46.02
CA SER A 44 -53.31 -38.91 44.56
C SER A 44 -51.92 -38.78 43.93
N ALA A 45 -51.79 -39.16 42.64
CA ALA A 45 -50.54 -38.98 41.89
C ALA A 45 -50.09 -37.51 41.78
N ALA A 46 -51.04 -36.56 41.87
CA ALA A 46 -50.76 -35.13 41.94
C ALA A 46 -50.32 -34.66 43.34
N GLY A 47 -50.22 -35.56 44.32
CA GLY A 47 -49.80 -35.25 45.67
C GLY A 47 -50.91 -34.69 46.59
N VAL A 48 -52.17 -34.70 46.15
CA VAL A 48 -53.27 -34.23 47.00
C VAL A 48 -53.68 -35.34 47.98
N ASP A 49 -53.60 -35.06 49.28
CA ASP A 49 -54.03 -35.93 50.36
C ASP A 49 -55.55 -35.79 50.61
N THR A 50 -56.27 -36.91 50.68
CA THR A 50 -57.70 -36.99 51.02
C THR A 50 -57.89 -37.98 52.17
N THR A 51 -58.38 -37.52 53.32
CA THR A 51 -58.78 -38.40 54.42
C THR A 51 -60.14 -39.01 54.11
N LEU A 52 -60.22 -40.33 54.09
CA LEU A 52 -61.48 -41.04 53.88
C LEU A 52 -62.24 -41.23 55.20
N THR A 53 -63.56 -41.36 55.12
CA THR A 53 -64.40 -41.72 56.26
C THR A 53 -64.71 -43.21 56.24
N ARG A 54 -64.76 -43.86 57.40
CA ARG A 54 -65.14 -45.28 57.45
C ARG A 54 -66.61 -45.45 57.08
N GLY A 55 -66.94 -46.42 56.24
CA GLY A 55 -68.30 -46.65 55.76
C GLY A 55 -68.32 -47.61 54.57
N THR A 56 -69.40 -47.54 53.79
CA THR A 56 -69.56 -48.30 52.55
C THR A 56 -69.91 -47.35 51.41
N GLY A 57 -69.34 -47.58 50.22
CA GLY A 57 -69.59 -46.79 49.02
C GLY A 57 -68.55 -45.70 48.75
N THR A 58 -68.82 -44.87 47.72
CA THR A 58 -67.90 -43.84 47.22
C THR A 58 -67.39 -42.91 48.31
N GLY A 59 -66.09 -42.61 48.30
CA GLY A 59 -65.41 -41.74 49.25
C GLY A 59 -65.19 -42.34 50.64
N THR A 60 -65.40 -43.65 50.82
CA THR A 60 -65.28 -44.32 52.12
C THR A 60 -64.34 -45.53 52.08
N PHE A 61 -64.03 -46.06 53.26
CA PHE A 61 -63.32 -47.34 53.41
C PHE A 61 -64.04 -48.25 54.41
N ALA A 62 -64.02 -49.55 54.17
CA ALA A 62 -64.49 -50.56 55.09
C ALA A 62 -63.30 -51.24 55.78
N VAL A 63 -63.45 -51.60 57.06
CA VAL A 63 -62.43 -52.28 57.86
C VAL A 63 -62.92 -53.67 58.23
N VAL A 64 -62.08 -54.68 58.02
CA VAL A 64 -62.30 -56.06 58.49
C VAL A 64 -61.14 -56.44 59.39
N GLY A 65 -61.41 -56.62 60.67
CA GLY A 65 -60.41 -57.03 61.66
C GLY A 65 -60.40 -58.52 61.94
N THR A 66 -59.23 -59.04 62.29
CA THR A 66 -59.07 -60.39 62.84
C THR A 66 -59.34 -60.33 64.34
N SER A 67 -60.55 -60.73 64.76
CA SER A 67 -60.99 -60.62 66.15
C SER A 67 -60.13 -61.44 67.12
N VAL A 68 -59.82 -60.81 68.24
CA VAL A 68 -59.19 -61.38 69.44
C VAL A 68 -59.96 -60.89 70.67
N ASP A 69 -59.63 -61.38 71.87
CA ASP A 69 -60.50 -61.23 73.04
C ASP A 69 -60.85 -59.76 73.38
N ASP A 70 -59.91 -58.83 73.14
CA ASP A 70 -60.03 -57.42 73.53
C ASP A 70 -59.89 -56.44 72.34
N GLY A 71 -60.16 -56.91 71.12
CA GLY A 71 -60.12 -56.09 69.89
C GLY A 71 -59.70 -56.89 68.65
N PHE A 72 -58.74 -56.37 67.88
CA PHE A 72 -58.29 -56.97 66.63
C PHE A 72 -56.76 -57.02 66.56
N SER A 73 -56.18 -58.18 66.22
CA SER A 73 -54.72 -58.36 66.10
C SER A 73 -54.13 -57.80 64.80
N GLY A 74 -54.99 -57.31 63.92
CA GLY A 74 -54.70 -56.85 62.56
C GLY A 74 -55.96 -57.02 61.72
N GLY A 75 -55.81 -56.95 60.40
CA GLY A 75 -56.95 -57.06 59.50
C GLY A 75 -56.62 -56.58 58.10
N HIS A 76 -57.61 -56.01 57.42
CA HIS A 76 -57.43 -55.29 56.19
C HIS A 76 -58.52 -54.24 56.01
N ILE A 77 -58.28 -53.27 55.14
CA ILE A 77 -59.31 -52.40 54.60
C ILE A 77 -59.64 -52.74 53.15
N THR A 78 -60.82 -52.35 52.73
CA THR A 78 -61.17 -52.18 51.30
C THR A 78 -61.66 -50.74 51.09
N LEU A 79 -61.39 -50.18 49.92
CA LEU A 79 -61.82 -48.82 49.57
C LEU A 79 -63.10 -48.89 48.73
N GLY A 80 -64.03 -47.97 48.95
CA GLY A 80 -65.27 -47.89 48.16
C GLY A 80 -65.09 -47.30 46.76
N ASP A 81 -63.90 -46.76 46.45
CA ASP A 81 -63.55 -46.19 45.15
C ASP A 81 -62.46 -47.01 44.44
N THR A 82 -62.50 -46.99 43.11
CA THR A 82 -61.42 -47.54 42.27
C THR A 82 -60.40 -46.45 41.97
N TYR A 83 -59.15 -46.69 42.38
CA TYR A 83 -58.00 -45.84 42.08
C TYR A 83 -57.11 -46.55 41.07
N SER A 84 -57.21 -46.14 39.80
CA SER A 84 -56.54 -46.83 38.68
C SER A 84 -55.05 -46.50 38.56
N ASP A 85 -54.59 -45.41 39.17
CA ASP A 85 -53.19 -44.99 39.10
C ASP A 85 -52.34 -45.79 40.11
N ALA A 86 -51.38 -46.55 39.59
CA ALA A 86 -50.47 -47.37 40.38
C ALA A 86 -49.54 -46.58 41.32
N THR A 87 -49.43 -45.27 41.14
CA THR A 87 -48.64 -44.36 42.00
C THR A 87 -49.43 -43.76 43.16
N THR A 88 -50.75 -44.00 43.21
CA THR A 88 -51.61 -43.59 44.33
C THR A 88 -51.12 -44.24 45.61
N LYS A 89 -50.97 -43.44 46.68
CA LYS A 89 -50.52 -43.91 47.98
C LYS A 89 -51.68 -43.99 48.95
N TYR A 90 -51.74 -45.06 49.73
CA TYR A 90 -52.73 -45.24 50.79
C TYR A 90 -51.99 -45.33 52.10
N THR A 91 -52.17 -44.34 52.95
CA THR A 91 -51.60 -44.34 54.30
C THR A 91 -52.68 -44.77 55.27
N ILE A 92 -52.47 -45.91 55.91
CA ILE A 92 -53.38 -46.47 56.91
C ILE A 92 -52.67 -46.36 58.25
N PHE A 93 -53.33 -45.81 59.25
CA PHE A 93 -52.74 -45.68 60.58
C PHE A 93 -53.78 -45.76 61.67
N ARG A 94 -53.32 -46.15 62.85
CA ARG A 94 -54.14 -46.18 64.05
C ARG A 94 -54.34 -44.77 64.60
N SER A 95 -55.56 -44.48 65.01
CA SER A 95 -55.99 -43.22 65.60
C SER A 95 -57.00 -43.50 66.71
N ILE A 96 -56.51 -43.93 67.87
CA ILE A 96 -57.36 -44.21 69.03
C ILE A 96 -57.88 -42.90 69.64
N THR A 97 -59.16 -42.88 69.97
CA THR A 97 -59.72 -41.78 70.76
C THR A 97 -59.10 -41.78 72.16
N VAL A 98 -58.43 -40.70 72.54
CA VAL A 98 -57.80 -40.56 73.86
C VAL A 98 -58.88 -40.31 74.93
N ALA A 99 -59.47 -41.39 75.43
CA ALA A 99 -60.47 -41.39 76.49
C ALA A 99 -60.33 -42.63 77.37
N ARG A 100 -60.66 -42.51 78.65
CA ARG A 100 -60.79 -43.66 79.56
C ARG A 100 -62.27 -44.02 79.67
N THR A 101 -62.63 -45.22 79.21
CA THR A 101 -64.03 -45.68 79.19
C THR A 101 -64.38 -46.64 80.32
N THR A 102 -63.36 -47.23 80.97
CA THR A 102 -63.55 -48.15 82.10
C THR A 102 -63.34 -47.45 83.44
N ASP A 103 -64.26 -47.67 84.38
CA ASP A 103 -64.11 -47.31 85.80
C ASP A 103 -64.29 -48.57 86.67
N PHE A 104 -63.29 -48.89 87.48
CA PHE A 104 -63.34 -50.10 88.32
C PHE A 104 -64.11 -49.82 89.62
N PRO A 105 -65.05 -50.69 90.03
CA PRO A 105 -65.78 -50.48 91.28
C PRO A 105 -64.84 -50.56 92.49
N SER A 106 -65.17 -49.84 93.56
CA SER A 106 -64.39 -49.83 94.81
C SER A 106 -64.34 -51.18 95.52
N SER A 107 -65.20 -52.14 95.14
CA SER A 107 -65.23 -53.51 95.63
C SER A 107 -65.92 -54.44 94.62
N GLY A 108 -65.64 -55.74 94.69
CA GLY A 108 -66.15 -56.75 93.77
C GLY A 108 -65.05 -57.56 93.08
N PRO A 109 -65.40 -58.53 92.21
CA PRO A 109 -64.40 -59.27 91.44
C PRO A 109 -63.63 -58.32 90.51
N PHE A 110 -62.31 -58.44 90.50
CA PHE A 110 -61.45 -57.59 89.67
C PHE A 110 -61.49 -58.08 88.22
N ASN A 111 -61.91 -57.21 87.30
CA ASN A 111 -61.99 -57.55 85.88
C ASN A 111 -60.61 -57.40 85.20
N ILE A 112 -59.81 -58.46 85.30
CA ILE A 112 -58.46 -58.54 84.73
C ILE A 112 -58.48 -58.33 83.21
N THR A 113 -59.54 -58.77 82.51
CA THR A 113 -59.71 -58.56 81.07
C THR A 113 -59.78 -57.08 80.74
N SER A 114 -60.67 -56.33 81.41
CA SER A 114 -60.74 -54.87 81.23
C SER A 114 -59.44 -54.16 81.60
N LEU A 115 -58.68 -54.64 82.59
CA LEU A 115 -57.37 -54.06 82.90
C LEU A 115 -56.38 -54.24 81.75
N ASN A 116 -56.27 -55.45 81.21
CA ASN A 116 -55.35 -55.73 80.09
C ASN A 116 -55.71 -54.88 78.87
N THR A 117 -57.01 -54.78 78.52
CA THR A 117 -57.47 -53.91 77.43
C THR A 117 -57.05 -52.46 77.61
N GLU A 118 -57.24 -51.91 78.82
CA GLU A 118 -56.89 -50.50 79.10
C GLU A 118 -55.37 -50.28 79.08
N LEU A 119 -54.56 -51.23 79.57
CA LEU A 119 -53.10 -51.15 79.50
C LEU A 119 -52.60 -51.20 78.05
N ASP A 120 -53.12 -52.13 77.24
CA ASP A 120 -52.78 -52.24 75.83
C ASP A 120 -53.14 -50.97 75.06
N LYS A 121 -54.31 -50.37 75.34
CA LYS A 121 -54.72 -49.07 74.77
C LYS A 121 -53.76 -47.94 75.13
N ILE A 122 -53.28 -47.87 76.37
CA ILE A 122 -52.32 -46.83 76.80
C ILE A 122 -51.01 -46.93 76.02
N PHE A 123 -50.46 -48.15 75.86
CA PHE A 123 -49.25 -48.35 75.06
C PHE A 123 -49.48 -48.01 73.58
N ALA A 124 -50.63 -48.39 73.04
CA ALA A 124 -51.01 -48.09 71.67
C ALA A 124 -51.13 -46.58 71.40
N ILE A 125 -51.73 -45.81 72.33
CA ILE A 125 -51.77 -44.34 72.29
C ILE A 125 -50.36 -43.76 72.41
N GLY A 126 -49.51 -44.34 73.26
CA GLY A 126 -48.10 -43.96 73.40
C GLY A 126 -47.33 -44.04 72.08
N GLN A 127 -47.48 -45.15 71.34
CA GLN A 127 -46.89 -45.32 70.01
C GLN A 127 -47.40 -44.27 69.01
N GLU A 128 -48.71 -44.00 68.99
CA GLU A 128 -49.28 -42.98 68.10
C GLU A 128 -48.73 -41.58 68.39
N LEU A 129 -48.60 -41.22 69.67
CA LEU A 129 -48.02 -39.95 70.08
C LEU A 129 -46.54 -39.87 69.69
N GLN A 130 -45.78 -40.95 69.85
CA GLN A 130 -44.38 -41.01 69.42
C GLN A 130 -44.24 -40.78 67.90
N THR A 131 -45.04 -41.47 67.09
CA THR A 131 -45.06 -41.29 65.62
C THR A 131 -45.46 -39.87 65.23
N LYS A 132 -46.46 -39.28 65.90
CA LYS A 132 -46.87 -37.89 65.67
C LYS A 132 -45.73 -36.93 66.01
N LEU A 133 -45.11 -37.04 67.18
CA LEU A 133 -44.02 -36.16 67.63
C LEU A 133 -42.79 -36.24 66.72
N ASN A 134 -42.37 -37.45 66.32
CA ASN A 134 -41.22 -37.66 65.43
C ASN A 134 -41.39 -37.02 64.04
N ARG A 135 -42.62 -36.67 63.65
CA ARG A 135 -42.97 -36.11 62.33
C ARG A 135 -43.36 -34.63 62.37
N THR A 136 -43.14 -33.94 63.49
CA THR A 136 -43.49 -32.51 63.65
C THR A 136 -42.27 -31.61 63.61
N MET A 137 -42.46 -30.40 63.06
CA MET A 137 -41.58 -29.28 63.39
C MET A 137 -41.91 -28.78 64.79
N LYS A 138 -40.93 -28.26 65.52
CA LYS A 138 -41.12 -27.71 66.87
C LYS A 138 -41.11 -26.19 66.83
N LEU A 139 -42.06 -25.57 67.52
CA LEU A 139 -42.01 -24.14 67.85
C LEU A 139 -41.17 -23.94 69.10
N ALA A 140 -40.64 -22.73 69.29
CA ALA A 140 -40.07 -22.36 70.57
C ALA A 140 -41.19 -22.20 71.61
N ASP A 141 -40.90 -22.43 72.89
CA ASP A 141 -41.90 -22.32 73.97
C ASP A 141 -42.46 -20.90 74.13
N SER A 142 -41.73 -19.90 73.62
CA SER A 142 -42.15 -18.48 73.59
C SER A 142 -43.13 -18.17 72.45
N ASP A 143 -43.27 -19.04 71.46
CA ASP A 143 -44.06 -18.76 70.27
C ASP A 143 -45.55 -18.97 70.54
N THR A 144 -46.40 -18.17 69.90
CA THR A 144 -47.85 -18.42 69.91
C THR A 144 -48.17 -19.71 69.15
N ALA A 145 -49.21 -20.42 69.58
CA ALA A 145 -49.66 -21.64 68.91
C ALA A 145 -49.92 -21.40 67.40
N ALA A 146 -49.32 -22.25 66.55
CA ALA A 146 -49.47 -22.16 65.10
C ALA A 146 -49.57 -23.54 64.45
N THR A 147 -50.16 -23.58 63.24
CA THR A 147 -50.24 -24.82 62.47
C THR A 147 -48.89 -25.12 61.84
N LEU A 148 -48.31 -26.24 62.23
CA LEU A 148 -47.04 -26.72 61.72
C LEU A 148 -47.22 -27.89 60.76
N SER A 149 -48.12 -27.76 59.78
CA SER A 149 -48.26 -28.72 58.67
C SER A 149 -47.41 -28.32 57.45
N LEU A 150 -46.58 -29.23 56.93
CA LEU A 150 -45.82 -28.99 55.71
C LEU A 150 -46.69 -29.44 54.54
N PRO A 151 -46.61 -28.77 53.38
CA PRO A 151 -47.14 -29.35 52.15
C PRO A 151 -46.56 -30.75 51.95
N ASN A 152 -47.30 -31.60 51.25
CA ASN A 152 -46.83 -32.93 50.95
C ASN A 152 -45.48 -32.87 50.18
N VAL A 153 -44.76 -33.99 50.12
CA VAL A 153 -43.42 -34.02 49.52
C VAL A 153 -43.43 -33.61 48.04
N ASP A 154 -44.49 -33.92 47.29
CA ASP A 154 -44.54 -33.64 45.86
C ASP A 154 -44.82 -32.16 45.55
N THR A 155 -45.52 -31.44 46.44
CA THR A 155 -45.73 -29.99 46.32
C THR A 155 -44.48 -29.18 46.66
N ARG A 156 -43.65 -29.65 47.61
CA ARG A 156 -42.51 -28.85 48.14
C ARG A 156 -41.16 -29.11 47.49
N LYS A 157 -41.01 -30.14 46.65
CA LYS A 157 -39.73 -30.45 45.98
C LYS A 157 -39.27 -29.25 45.14
N GLY A 158 -37.99 -28.90 45.22
CA GLY A 158 -37.40 -27.79 44.48
C GLY A 158 -37.62 -26.40 45.09
N THR A 159 -38.45 -26.27 46.13
CA THR A 159 -38.66 -25.00 46.85
C THR A 159 -37.78 -24.90 48.09
N VAL A 160 -37.40 -23.67 48.46
CA VAL A 160 -36.71 -23.38 49.73
C VAL A 160 -37.74 -23.24 50.86
N LEU A 161 -37.42 -23.69 52.08
CA LEU A 161 -38.24 -23.36 53.25
C LEU A 161 -37.98 -21.90 53.63
N ALA A 162 -39.00 -21.04 53.50
CA ALA A 162 -38.92 -19.64 53.88
C ALA A 162 -39.74 -19.37 55.15
N PHE A 163 -39.48 -18.23 55.78
CA PHE A 163 -40.30 -17.70 56.86
C PHE A 163 -40.99 -16.43 56.38
N ASN A 164 -42.30 -16.38 56.58
CA ASN A 164 -43.12 -15.25 56.21
C ASN A 164 -42.64 -13.99 56.92
N THR A 165 -42.44 -12.91 56.16
CA THR A 165 -41.83 -11.66 56.63
C THR A 165 -42.62 -10.97 57.74
N THR A 166 -43.93 -11.24 57.85
CA THR A 166 -44.80 -10.63 58.85
C THR A 166 -45.08 -11.56 60.03
N THR A 167 -45.38 -12.82 59.75
CA THR A 167 -45.83 -13.77 60.79
C THR A 167 -44.72 -14.65 61.34
N GLY A 168 -43.57 -14.75 60.67
CA GLY A 168 -42.50 -15.69 61.00
C GLY A 168 -42.86 -17.16 60.80
N LEU A 169 -44.11 -17.47 60.42
CA LEU A 169 -44.52 -18.82 60.09
C LEU A 169 -43.85 -19.27 58.80
N ARG A 170 -43.58 -20.56 58.70
CA ARG A 170 -43.00 -21.10 57.48
C ARG A 170 -43.93 -20.96 56.28
N GLU A 171 -43.35 -20.76 55.13
CA GLU A 171 -44.02 -20.75 53.83
C GLU A 171 -43.12 -21.40 52.77
N ALA A 172 -43.69 -21.70 51.60
CA ALA A 172 -42.88 -22.09 50.45
C ALA A 172 -42.13 -20.84 49.96
N GLY A 173 -40.80 -20.91 49.97
CA GLY A 173 -39.92 -19.90 49.41
C GLY A 173 -39.77 -20.03 47.89
N PRO A 174 -38.82 -19.29 47.29
CA PRO A 174 -38.55 -19.37 45.86
C PRO A 174 -38.11 -20.78 45.44
N GLU A 175 -38.18 -21.04 44.14
CA GLU A 175 -37.54 -22.23 43.57
C GLU A 175 -36.03 -22.11 43.70
N ILE A 176 -35.37 -23.23 44.05
CA ILE A 176 -33.90 -23.27 44.18
C ILE A 176 -33.19 -22.99 42.85
N GLY A 177 -33.88 -23.21 41.72
CA GLY A 177 -33.41 -22.85 40.39
C GLY A 177 -33.18 -21.34 40.24
N ASP A 178 -34.14 -20.52 40.65
CA ASP A 178 -34.07 -19.06 40.55
C ASP A 178 -32.91 -18.49 41.39
N VAL A 179 -32.70 -19.05 42.59
CA VAL A 179 -31.56 -18.67 43.46
C VAL A 179 -30.23 -19.03 42.80
N SER A 180 -30.17 -20.16 42.10
CA SER A 180 -28.97 -20.62 41.38
C SER A 180 -28.65 -19.74 40.15
N THR A 181 -29.67 -19.20 39.48
CA THR A 181 -29.50 -18.25 38.37
C THR A 181 -28.82 -16.96 38.83
N ILE A 182 -29.17 -16.44 40.00
CA ILE A 182 -28.50 -15.27 40.58
C ILE A 182 -27.01 -15.55 40.84
N ALA A 183 -26.67 -16.74 41.34
CA ALA A 183 -25.29 -17.13 41.58
C ALA A 183 -24.46 -17.17 40.27
N ALA A 184 -25.05 -17.61 39.16
CA ALA A 184 -24.37 -17.65 37.86
C ALA A 184 -24.08 -16.24 37.29
N ILE A 185 -24.94 -15.27 37.57
CA ILE A 185 -24.80 -13.87 37.12
C ILE A 185 -23.75 -13.09 37.95
N THR A 186 -23.31 -13.64 39.09
CA THR A 186 -22.28 -13.01 39.96
C THR A 186 -20.98 -12.69 39.21
N ALA A 187 -20.59 -13.54 38.25
CA ALA A 187 -19.41 -13.30 37.43
C ALA A 187 -19.58 -12.07 36.52
N ASP A 188 -20.71 -11.97 35.83
CA ASP A 188 -21.02 -10.84 34.95
C ASP A 188 -21.13 -9.52 35.76
N ILE A 189 -21.76 -9.55 36.94
CA ILE A 189 -21.81 -8.41 37.87
C ILE A 189 -20.39 -7.99 38.30
N GLY A 190 -19.49 -8.95 38.55
CA GLY A 190 -18.09 -8.66 38.86
C GLY A 190 -17.40 -7.91 37.73
N THR A 191 -17.61 -8.31 36.47
CA THR A 191 -17.02 -7.61 35.31
C THR A 191 -17.54 -6.18 35.15
N LEU A 192 -18.82 -5.93 35.46
CA LEU A 192 -19.39 -4.58 35.44
C LEU A 192 -18.84 -3.73 36.60
N ALA A 193 -18.69 -4.32 37.79
CA ALA A 193 -18.11 -3.66 38.94
C ALA A 193 -16.64 -3.29 38.71
N ASP A 194 -15.85 -4.13 38.05
CA ASP A 194 -14.45 -3.80 37.70
C ASP A 194 -14.34 -2.60 36.74
N ILE A 195 -15.36 -2.34 35.92
CA ILE A 195 -15.43 -1.17 35.04
C ILE A 195 -15.77 0.11 35.84
N GLU A 196 -16.50 0.00 36.95
CA GLU A 196 -17.05 1.10 37.76
C GLU A 196 -16.62 1.04 39.24
N ASP A 197 -15.46 0.44 39.56
CA ASP A 197 -15.05 0.16 40.96
C ASP A 197 -14.77 1.43 41.77
N GLY A 198 -14.88 2.63 41.18
CA GLY A 198 -14.78 3.90 41.90
C GLY A 198 -13.40 4.13 42.54
N THR A 199 -12.41 3.30 42.21
CA THR A 199 -11.01 3.52 42.51
C THR A 199 -10.36 4.17 41.28
N ASP A 200 -9.88 5.41 41.45
CA ASP A 200 -9.41 6.28 40.35
C ASP A 200 -8.32 5.66 39.44
N ALA A 201 -7.67 4.58 39.88
CA ALA A 201 -6.59 3.91 39.15
C ALA A 201 -7.05 2.87 38.11
N THR A 202 -8.30 2.38 38.19
CA THR A 202 -8.79 1.24 37.40
C THR A 202 -10.04 1.54 36.58
N ASP A 203 -10.67 2.69 36.80
CA ASP A 203 -11.88 3.08 36.09
C ASP A 203 -11.55 3.64 34.68
N ALA A 204 -11.75 2.79 33.67
CA ALA A 204 -11.57 3.13 32.26
C ALA A 204 -12.56 4.23 31.82
N ILE A 205 -13.77 4.28 32.40
CA ILE A 205 -14.78 5.28 32.08
C ILE A 205 -14.38 6.65 32.66
N GLN A 206 -13.90 6.71 33.91
CA GLN A 206 -13.38 7.95 34.51
C GLN A 206 -12.15 8.48 33.77
N THR A 207 -11.27 7.59 33.31
CA THR A 207 -10.12 7.98 32.49
C THR A 207 -10.58 8.66 31.20
N VAL A 208 -11.53 8.05 30.48
CA VAL A 208 -12.10 8.61 29.25
C VAL A 208 -12.88 9.91 29.53
N ALA A 209 -13.63 9.97 30.62
CA ALA A 209 -14.36 11.17 31.05
C ALA A 209 -13.41 12.33 31.36
N GLY A 210 -12.31 12.05 32.07
CA GLY A 210 -11.27 13.04 32.41
C GLY A 210 -10.57 13.63 31.17
N ILE A 211 -10.46 12.87 30.08
CA ILE A 211 -9.89 13.34 28.81
C ILE A 211 -10.92 13.73 27.75
N SER A 212 -12.22 13.73 28.07
CA SER A 212 -13.31 13.99 27.11
C SER A 212 -13.16 15.35 26.38
N SER A 213 -12.70 16.38 27.10
CA SER A 213 -12.38 17.68 26.50
C SER A 213 -11.22 17.61 25.49
N ASN A 214 -10.19 16.81 25.79
CA ASN A 214 -9.07 16.58 24.87
C ASN A 214 -9.53 15.82 23.63
N VAL A 215 -10.38 14.81 23.78
CA VAL A 215 -10.98 14.06 22.66
C VAL A 215 -11.79 15.00 21.76
N SER A 216 -12.59 15.88 22.35
CA SER A 216 -13.35 16.90 21.61
C SER A 216 -12.43 17.88 20.88
N THR A 217 -11.31 18.27 21.50
CA THR A 217 -10.29 19.12 20.89
C THR A 217 -9.64 18.44 19.67
N VAL A 218 -9.29 17.15 19.80
CA VAL A 218 -8.72 16.35 18.69
C VAL A 218 -9.71 16.27 17.52
N SER A 219 -11.01 16.08 17.80
CA SER A 219 -12.05 16.09 16.76
C SER A 219 -12.09 17.43 16.02
N GLY A 220 -11.97 18.55 16.73
CA GLY A 220 -12.00 19.90 16.14
C GLY A 220 -10.81 20.21 15.22
N ILE A 221 -9.64 19.61 15.46
CA ILE A 221 -8.44 19.82 14.65
C ILE A 221 -8.30 18.84 13.48
N SER A 222 -9.17 17.84 13.35
CA SER A 222 -9.10 16.83 12.28
C SER A 222 -9.13 17.45 10.86
N ALA A 223 -9.95 18.48 10.67
CA ALA A 223 -9.99 19.25 9.43
C ALA A 223 -8.66 20.00 9.17
N ASN A 224 -8.05 20.56 10.22
CA ASN A 224 -6.75 21.24 10.10
C ASN A 224 -5.63 20.26 9.73
N VAL A 225 -5.63 19.05 10.29
CA VAL A 225 -4.66 17.99 9.93
C VAL A 225 -4.80 17.60 8.46
N THR A 226 -6.04 17.52 7.96
CA THR A 226 -6.31 17.26 6.53
C THR A 226 -5.77 18.40 5.66
N THR A 227 -6.04 19.66 6.02
CA THR A 227 -5.48 20.84 5.33
C THR A 227 -3.94 20.85 5.32
N VAL A 228 -3.30 20.44 6.42
CA VAL A 228 -1.84 20.32 6.48
C VAL A 228 -1.33 19.26 5.50
N ALA A 229 -2.00 18.12 5.38
CA ALA A 229 -1.65 17.08 4.41
C ALA A 229 -1.75 17.60 2.96
N ASP A 230 -2.80 18.35 2.62
CA ASP A 230 -2.94 18.96 1.29
C ASP A 230 -1.84 20.00 1.03
N ASN A 231 -1.50 20.82 2.02
CA ASN A 231 -0.40 21.78 1.92
C ASN A 231 0.95 21.09 1.69
N VAL A 232 1.20 19.92 2.28
CA VAL A 232 2.43 19.14 2.02
C VAL A 232 2.49 18.73 0.53
N SER A 233 1.38 18.29 -0.06
CA SER A 233 1.32 17.96 -1.49
C SER A 233 1.61 19.19 -2.37
N ASN A 234 1.01 20.34 -2.05
CA ASN A 234 1.27 21.59 -2.75
C ASN A 234 2.75 22.03 -2.64
N ILE A 235 3.35 21.88 -1.46
CA ILE A 235 4.78 22.17 -1.25
C ILE A 235 5.65 21.27 -2.12
N SER A 236 5.35 19.97 -2.23
CA SER A 236 6.09 19.07 -3.12
C SER A 236 6.03 19.53 -4.58
N THR A 237 4.87 19.97 -5.06
CA THR A 237 4.75 20.55 -6.41
C THR A 237 5.56 21.83 -6.56
N VAL A 238 5.53 22.73 -5.57
CA VAL A 238 6.33 23.96 -5.58
C VAL A 238 7.83 23.67 -5.62
N VAL A 239 8.30 22.64 -4.88
CA VAL A 239 9.71 22.23 -4.90
C VAL A 239 10.15 21.79 -6.30
N THR A 240 9.34 21.00 -7.02
CA THR A 240 9.63 20.64 -8.42
C THR A 240 9.68 21.88 -9.32
N ASN A 241 8.70 22.78 -9.20
CA ASN A 241 8.68 24.01 -9.99
C ASN A 241 9.90 24.91 -9.72
N ILE A 242 10.43 24.93 -8.49
CA ILE A 242 11.65 25.70 -8.15
C ILE A 242 12.86 25.19 -8.92
N THR A 243 13.02 23.88 -9.08
CA THR A 243 14.11 23.30 -9.89
C THR A 243 14.02 23.76 -11.35
N ASP A 244 12.82 23.73 -11.94
CA ASP A 244 12.62 24.20 -13.31
C ASP A 244 12.91 25.70 -13.47
N ILE A 245 12.51 26.51 -12.48
CA ILE A 245 12.79 27.96 -12.46
C ILE A 245 14.30 28.22 -12.36
N GLN A 246 15.01 27.46 -11.53
CA GLN A 246 16.47 27.59 -11.39
C GLN A 246 17.19 27.25 -12.70
N ASN A 247 16.77 26.20 -13.39
CA ASN A 247 17.35 25.81 -14.68
C ASN A 247 17.02 26.83 -15.80
N ALA A 248 15.91 27.56 -15.71
CA ALA A 248 15.52 28.53 -16.72
C ALA A 248 16.49 29.72 -16.85
N GLU A 249 17.07 30.19 -15.74
CA GLU A 249 18.09 31.26 -15.77
C GLU A 249 19.39 30.78 -16.46
N GLU A 250 19.80 29.56 -16.15
CA GLU A 250 20.97 28.93 -16.78
C GLU A 250 20.77 28.75 -18.29
N HIS A 251 19.66 28.17 -18.72
CA HIS A 251 19.33 28.03 -20.15
C HIS A 251 19.23 29.36 -20.89
N ALA A 252 18.74 30.42 -20.23
CA ALA A 252 18.71 31.76 -20.84
C ALA A 252 20.12 32.31 -21.06
N GLN A 253 21.05 32.06 -20.13
CA GLN A 253 22.45 32.46 -20.26
C GLN A 253 23.18 31.61 -21.31
N GLU A 254 22.97 30.28 -21.34
CA GLU A 254 23.48 29.38 -22.37
C GLU A 254 23.07 29.83 -23.78
N ALA A 255 21.78 30.14 -23.98
CA ALA A 255 21.25 30.62 -25.25
C ALA A 255 21.89 31.96 -25.68
N LYS A 256 22.08 32.88 -24.73
CA LYS A 256 22.76 34.17 -24.98
C LYS A 256 24.22 33.96 -25.35
N ASP A 257 24.91 33.05 -24.66
CA ASP A 257 26.31 32.71 -24.90
C ASP A 257 26.47 32.08 -26.29
N TYR A 258 25.62 31.11 -26.66
CA TYR A 258 25.60 30.51 -28.00
C TYR A 258 25.35 31.50 -29.13
N ALA A 259 24.61 32.57 -28.88
CA ALA A 259 24.36 33.60 -29.87
C ALA A 259 25.48 34.64 -29.98
N THR A 260 26.15 35.00 -28.87
CA THR A 260 26.93 36.25 -28.80
C THR A 260 28.34 36.15 -28.26
N LYS A 261 28.73 35.06 -27.60
CA LYS A 261 30.02 34.94 -26.92
C LYS A 261 31.18 34.88 -27.91
N THR A 262 32.30 35.55 -27.63
CA THR A 262 33.50 35.50 -28.49
C THR A 262 34.79 35.28 -27.71
N ASN A 263 34.69 35.09 -26.39
CA ASN A 263 35.83 35.02 -25.47
C ASN A 263 36.01 33.61 -24.89
N GLY A 264 35.85 32.58 -25.72
CA GLY A 264 36.00 31.18 -25.34
C GLY A 264 34.77 30.33 -25.65
N GLN A 265 34.77 29.11 -25.12
CA GLN A 265 33.68 28.16 -25.30
C GLN A 265 32.41 28.60 -24.56
N VAL A 266 31.27 28.22 -25.12
CA VAL A 266 29.98 28.39 -24.42
C VAL A 266 29.99 27.48 -23.19
N GLN A 267 29.52 28.00 -22.06
CA GLN A 267 29.34 27.17 -20.87
C GLN A 267 27.98 26.48 -20.96
N GLU A 268 27.92 25.21 -20.59
CA GLU A 268 26.70 24.43 -20.36
C GLU A 268 26.77 23.83 -18.96
N ASN A 269 25.76 24.05 -18.13
CA ASN A 269 25.75 23.59 -16.73
C ASN A 269 27.03 23.94 -15.94
N GLY A 270 27.58 25.13 -16.18
CA GLY A 270 28.82 25.62 -15.55
C GLY A 270 30.13 24.97 -16.03
N ALA A 271 30.13 24.23 -17.15
CA ALA A 271 31.33 23.64 -17.75
C ALA A 271 31.49 24.01 -19.24
N ASP A 272 32.71 23.91 -19.78
CA ASP A 272 32.96 24.12 -21.21
C ASP A 272 32.19 23.10 -22.06
N SER A 273 31.31 23.59 -22.94
CA SER A 273 30.49 22.75 -23.85
C SER A 273 31.29 22.02 -24.93
N GLY A 274 32.57 22.35 -25.11
CA GLY A 274 33.33 21.94 -26.29
C GLY A 274 33.08 22.82 -27.53
N ASN A 275 32.04 23.66 -27.53
CA ASN A 275 31.60 24.43 -28.68
C ASN A 275 31.79 25.94 -28.49
N TYR A 276 31.86 26.64 -29.61
CA TYR A 276 31.90 28.11 -29.67
C TYR A 276 30.59 28.66 -30.22
N SER A 277 30.29 29.93 -29.89
CA SER A 277 29.07 30.59 -30.33
C SER A 277 29.03 30.78 -31.85
N SER A 278 27.82 30.98 -32.39
CA SER A 278 27.66 31.36 -33.79
C SER A 278 28.37 32.67 -34.14
N LYS A 279 28.47 33.60 -33.20
CA LYS A 279 29.19 34.86 -33.41
C LYS A 279 30.70 34.65 -33.44
N ALA A 280 31.25 33.81 -32.57
CA ALA A 280 32.67 33.45 -32.60
C ALA A 280 33.05 32.82 -33.94
N TRP A 281 32.24 31.87 -34.44
CA TRP A 281 32.43 31.28 -35.77
C TRP A 281 32.31 32.29 -36.92
N ALA A 282 31.45 33.31 -36.79
CA ALA A 282 31.27 34.32 -37.82
C ALA A 282 32.43 35.34 -37.88
N ILE A 283 32.89 35.84 -36.73
CA ILE A 283 33.79 37.02 -36.68
C ILE A 283 35.14 36.80 -35.99
N GLY A 284 35.36 35.65 -35.38
CA GLY A 284 36.56 35.35 -34.60
C GLY A 284 36.34 35.47 -33.10
N GLY A 285 37.32 35.00 -32.33
CA GLY A 285 37.26 34.93 -30.88
C GLY A 285 38.33 34.03 -30.27
N THR A 286 38.43 34.02 -28.94
CA THR A 286 39.36 33.15 -28.20
C THR A 286 39.05 31.68 -28.50
N GLY A 287 40.04 30.96 -29.04
CA GLY A 287 39.90 29.55 -29.42
C GLY A 287 39.28 29.30 -30.80
N VAL A 288 38.88 30.35 -31.54
CA VAL A 288 38.41 30.27 -32.93
C VAL A 288 39.35 30.99 -33.89
N THR A 289 39.84 32.17 -33.49
CA THR A 289 40.79 32.97 -34.27
C THR A 289 42.15 32.30 -34.34
N ASP A 290 42.69 32.19 -35.56
CA ASP A 290 43.99 31.58 -35.86
C ASP A 290 44.17 30.19 -35.21
N ALA A 291 43.06 29.46 -35.02
CA ALA A 291 43.07 28.20 -34.31
C ALA A 291 43.51 27.06 -35.23
N SER A 292 44.31 26.12 -34.72
CA SER A 292 44.78 25.02 -35.55
C SER A 292 43.62 24.14 -36.00
N GLY A 293 43.43 24.01 -37.32
CA GLY A 293 42.35 23.23 -37.92
C GLY A 293 40.97 23.89 -37.88
N SER A 294 40.87 25.16 -37.49
CA SER A 294 39.61 25.91 -37.50
C SER A 294 39.85 27.42 -37.56
N GLY A 295 39.04 28.14 -38.32
CA GLY A 295 39.10 29.61 -38.38
C GLY A 295 37.70 30.20 -38.53
N SER A 296 37.54 31.46 -38.16
CA SER A 296 36.27 32.16 -38.33
C SER A 296 35.98 32.48 -39.80
N ALA A 297 34.70 32.59 -40.15
CA ALA A 297 34.30 32.94 -41.51
C ALA A 297 34.89 34.27 -41.99
N LYS A 298 35.08 35.24 -41.07
CA LYS A 298 35.73 36.51 -41.38
C LYS A 298 37.21 36.34 -41.76
N GLU A 299 37.95 35.51 -41.05
CA GLU A 299 39.37 35.24 -41.33
C GLU A 299 39.50 34.58 -42.71
N TRP A 300 38.75 33.51 -42.95
CA TRP A 300 38.68 32.81 -44.24
C TRP A 300 38.32 33.71 -45.42
N ALA A 301 37.56 34.79 -45.19
CA ALA A 301 37.16 35.72 -46.23
C ALA A 301 38.12 36.89 -46.42
N THR A 302 38.77 37.39 -45.36
CA THR A 302 39.37 38.73 -45.39
C THR A 302 40.83 38.82 -45.00
N ASP A 303 41.41 37.78 -44.40
CA ASP A 303 42.79 37.88 -43.95
C ASP A 303 43.75 38.00 -45.10
N THR A 304 44.79 38.77 -44.86
CA THR A 304 45.94 38.86 -45.74
C THR A 304 47.15 38.73 -44.85
N THR A 305 48.21 38.05 -45.30
CA THR A 305 49.47 37.77 -44.58
C THR A 305 49.53 36.57 -43.63
N ASN A 306 48.41 36.09 -43.08
CA ASN A 306 48.39 34.93 -42.16
C ASN A 306 47.53 33.78 -42.70
N THR A 307 47.80 32.56 -42.23
CA THR A 307 46.93 31.39 -42.46
C THR A 307 45.73 31.43 -41.50
N CYS A 308 44.55 31.06 -42.00
CA CYS A 308 43.30 31.13 -41.25
C CYS A 308 43.14 29.99 -40.23
N ASP A 309 43.81 28.85 -40.44
CA ASP A 309 43.74 27.67 -39.58
C ASP A 309 45.13 27.11 -39.20
N GLY A 310 46.17 27.94 -39.37
CA GLY A 310 47.56 27.55 -39.25
C GLY A 310 48.15 26.85 -40.47
N THR A 311 47.36 26.47 -41.48
CA THR A 311 47.82 25.72 -42.66
C THR A 311 47.45 26.36 -43.99
N GLU A 312 46.28 26.99 -44.08
CA GLU A 312 45.69 27.45 -45.34
C GLU A 312 45.40 28.95 -45.28
N TYR A 313 45.52 29.65 -46.41
CA TYR A 313 45.28 31.09 -46.49
C TYR A 313 43.82 31.43 -46.86
N SER A 314 43.43 32.67 -46.56
CA SER A 314 42.09 33.17 -46.90
C SER A 314 41.88 33.27 -48.42
N ALA A 315 40.60 33.33 -48.83
CA ALA A 315 40.23 33.61 -50.22
C ALA A 315 40.80 34.95 -50.73
N LYS A 316 40.93 35.96 -49.86
CA LYS A 316 41.47 37.27 -50.25
C LYS A 316 42.99 37.25 -50.41
N GLU A 317 43.70 36.48 -49.59
CA GLU A 317 45.13 36.27 -49.74
C GLU A 317 45.43 35.54 -51.06
N TYR A 318 44.66 34.50 -51.40
CA TYR A 318 44.79 33.83 -52.70
C TYR A 318 44.48 34.74 -53.89
N ALA A 319 43.51 35.64 -53.76
CA ALA A 319 43.14 36.54 -54.85
C ALA A 319 44.16 37.67 -55.08
N ILE A 320 44.54 38.38 -54.02
CA ILE A 320 45.27 39.66 -54.11
C ILE A 320 46.39 39.81 -53.08
N GLY A 321 46.75 38.75 -52.36
CA GLY A 321 47.80 38.74 -51.36
C GLY A 321 49.20 39.05 -51.89
N SER A 322 50.14 39.19 -50.96
CA SER A 322 51.55 39.47 -51.24
C SER A 322 52.38 38.22 -50.95
N GLN A 323 53.54 38.10 -51.61
CA GLN A 323 54.47 36.97 -51.44
C GLN A 323 54.98 36.80 -49.99
N ALA A 324 54.86 37.84 -49.17
CA ALA A 324 55.21 37.80 -47.75
C ALA A 324 54.24 36.93 -46.92
N GLY A 325 52.99 36.78 -47.39
CA GLY A 325 51.99 35.89 -46.80
C GLY A 325 52.02 34.54 -47.49
N ASN A 326 51.48 34.48 -48.71
CA ASN A 326 51.45 33.27 -49.53
C ASN A 326 52.70 33.16 -50.43
N THR A 327 53.62 32.27 -50.07
CA THR A 327 54.86 32.03 -50.82
C THR A 327 54.64 31.45 -52.23
N ASN A 328 53.47 30.86 -52.49
CA ASN A 328 53.12 30.30 -53.79
C ASN A 328 52.51 31.36 -54.74
N GLY A 329 52.34 32.58 -54.23
CA GLY A 329 51.84 33.73 -54.97
C GLY A 329 50.32 33.78 -55.10
N SER A 330 49.78 34.99 -55.13
CA SER A 330 48.36 35.26 -55.38
C SER A 330 48.02 35.31 -56.87
N ALA A 331 46.75 35.18 -57.22
CA ALA A 331 46.26 35.32 -58.59
C ALA A 331 46.70 36.66 -59.22
N LYS A 332 46.71 37.74 -58.43
CA LYS A 332 47.21 39.05 -58.87
C LYS A 332 48.71 39.03 -59.20
N GLN A 333 49.53 38.31 -58.43
CA GLN A 333 50.96 38.18 -58.71
C GLN A 333 51.21 37.33 -59.95
N TRP A 334 50.48 36.23 -60.13
CA TRP A 334 50.54 35.43 -61.35
C TRP A 334 50.16 36.22 -62.61
N ALA A 335 49.25 37.18 -62.49
CA ALA A 335 48.89 38.08 -63.60
C ALA A 335 49.95 39.17 -63.86
N LEU A 336 50.41 39.87 -62.82
CA LEU A 336 51.16 41.12 -62.98
C LEU A 336 52.67 40.99 -62.73
N GLY A 337 53.11 40.20 -61.76
CA GLY A 337 54.51 40.18 -61.32
C GLY A 337 54.68 39.74 -59.87
N GLY A 338 55.87 39.26 -59.54
CA GLY A 338 56.20 38.77 -58.20
C GLY A 338 56.51 39.87 -57.18
N GLY A 339 56.75 39.45 -55.93
CA GLY A 339 57.05 40.33 -54.80
C GLY A 339 55.87 41.22 -54.38
N GLY A 340 56.10 42.09 -53.39
CA GLY A 340 55.07 43.00 -52.86
C GLY A 340 54.70 44.16 -53.80
N SER A 341 55.59 44.52 -54.72
CA SER A 341 55.38 45.59 -55.71
C SER A 341 54.81 45.10 -57.03
N TYR A 342 54.55 43.79 -57.18
CA TYR A 342 54.08 43.17 -58.41
C TYR A 342 54.98 43.46 -59.62
N SER A 343 56.31 43.41 -59.42
CA SER A 343 57.27 43.73 -60.48
C SER A 343 57.33 42.60 -61.51
N SER A 344 57.28 42.90 -62.80
CA SER A 344 57.28 41.87 -63.85
C SER A 344 58.56 41.03 -63.84
N ASN A 345 59.70 41.63 -63.52
CA ASN A 345 61.00 40.96 -63.42
C ASN A 345 61.25 40.21 -62.09
N THR A 346 60.22 40.01 -61.26
CA THR A 346 60.31 39.24 -60.01
C THR A 346 59.50 37.96 -60.14
N THR A 347 60.06 36.83 -59.70
CA THR A 347 59.38 35.52 -59.72
C THR A 347 58.21 35.49 -58.73
N VAL A 348 57.12 34.79 -59.07
CA VAL A 348 55.86 34.74 -58.31
C VAL A 348 55.89 33.71 -57.18
N ASP A 349 56.60 32.60 -57.36
CA ASP A 349 56.75 31.49 -56.40
C ASP A 349 58.22 31.21 -56.08
N GLY A 350 59.10 32.19 -56.34
CA GLY A 350 60.56 32.03 -56.26
C GLY A 350 61.20 31.41 -57.52
N THR A 351 60.43 30.79 -58.42
CA THR A 351 60.96 30.09 -59.60
C THR A 351 60.39 30.60 -60.93
N ASN A 352 59.07 30.77 -61.01
CA ASN A 352 58.32 31.08 -62.22
C ASN A 352 57.97 32.57 -62.29
N TYR A 353 57.95 33.11 -63.51
CA TYR A 353 57.54 34.50 -63.77
C TYR A 353 56.06 34.62 -64.14
N SER A 354 55.52 35.82 -63.94
CA SER A 354 54.10 36.15 -64.23
C SER A 354 53.75 36.10 -65.73
N ALA A 355 52.46 36.09 -66.03
CA ALA A 355 51.96 36.19 -67.40
C ALA A 355 52.41 37.49 -68.09
N ARG A 356 52.40 38.63 -67.36
CA ARG A 356 52.88 39.92 -67.90
C ARG A 356 54.36 39.86 -68.31
N TYR A 357 55.22 39.23 -67.51
CA TYR A 357 56.63 39.06 -67.85
C TYR A 357 56.81 38.34 -69.19
N TRP A 358 56.11 37.21 -69.39
CA TRP A 358 56.22 36.46 -70.64
C TRP A 358 55.64 37.20 -71.83
N ALA A 359 54.58 38.01 -71.62
CA ALA A 359 54.07 38.90 -72.66
C ALA A 359 55.09 39.99 -73.03
N GLU A 360 55.77 40.60 -72.06
CA GLU A 360 56.85 41.57 -72.28
C GLU A 360 58.05 40.94 -73.00
N GLN A 361 58.47 39.73 -72.63
CA GLN A 361 59.55 39.01 -73.31
C GLN A 361 59.18 38.63 -74.76
N ALA A 362 57.94 38.20 -74.99
CA ALA A 362 57.46 37.90 -76.33
C ALA A 362 57.42 39.15 -77.21
N ALA A 363 56.94 40.29 -76.68
CA ALA A 363 56.95 41.57 -77.38
C ALA A 363 58.39 41.98 -77.74
N ALA A 364 59.32 41.97 -76.78
CA ALA A 364 60.72 42.31 -77.01
C ALA A 364 61.41 41.37 -78.03
N SER A 365 61.03 40.09 -78.09
CA SER A 365 61.56 39.16 -79.09
C SER A 365 61.03 39.45 -80.50
N VAL A 366 59.80 39.95 -80.64
CA VAL A 366 59.25 40.38 -81.94
C VAL A 366 59.88 41.70 -82.36
N ASP A 367 60.03 42.64 -81.42
CA ASP A 367 60.70 43.92 -81.60
C ASP A 367 62.11 43.74 -82.17
N GLY A 368 62.96 42.96 -81.49
CA GLY A 368 64.32 42.72 -81.99
C GLY A 368 64.37 41.97 -83.33
N PHE A 369 63.33 41.21 -83.69
CA PHE A 369 63.21 40.63 -85.03
C PHE A 369 62.83 41.71 -86.06
N ASP A 370 61.92 42.61 -85.73
CA ASP A 370 61.51 43.74 -86.58
C ASP A 370 62.68 44.70 -86.83
N ASP A 371 63.51 44.95 -85.81
CA ASP A 371 64.75 45.74 -85.92
C ASP A 371 65.77 45.11 -86.87
N THR A 372 65.87 43.77 -86.86
CA THR A 372 66.80 43.06 -87.74
C THR A 372 66.22 42.85 -89.14
N TYR A 373 64.91 42.65 -89.27
CA TYR A 373 64.23 42.44 -90.54
C TYR A 373 63.18 43.53 -90.78
N LEU A 374 63.60 44.56 -91.50
CA LEU A 374 62.81 45.78 -91.76
C LEU A 374 61.62 45.56 -92.71
N GLY A 375 61.36 44.31 -93.13
CA GLY A 375 60.28 43.95 -94.03
C GLY A 375 60.53 44.36 -95.48
N ALA A 376 59.45 44.69 -96.21
CA ALA A 376 59.49 45.02 -97.63
C ALA A 376 59.52 46.55 -97.85
N LYS A 377 60.52 47.07 -98.58
CA LYS A 377 60.67 48.50 -98.88
C LYS A 377 61.06 48.70 -100.36
N SER A 378 60.74 49.87 -100.94
CA SER A 378 61.01 50.15 -102.36
C SER A 378 62.40 50.72 -102.65
N SER A 379 63.14 51.11 -101.61
CA SER A 379 64.50 51.66 -101.66
C SER A 379 65.25 51.34 -100.37
N ASP A 380 66.58 51.46 -100.40
CA ASP A 380 67.47 51.28 -99.25
C ASP A 380 67.05 52.22 -98.09
N PRO A 381 66.59 51.68 -96.94
CA PRO A 381 66.27 52.47 -95.76
C PRO A 381 67.52 53.16 -95.18
N THR A 382 67.31 54.22 -94.38
CA THR A 382 68.39 54.90 -93.65
C THR A 382 68.29 54.76 -92.13
N VAL A 383 67.16 54.25 -91.66
CA VAL A 383 66.81 53.93 -90.27
C VAL A 383 66.03 52.62 -90.28
N ASP A 384 65.99 51.93 -89.15
CA ASP A 384 65.12 50.77 -88.96
C ASP A 384 63.63 51.16 -88.85
N ASN A 385 62.78 50.23 -88.42
CA ASN A 385 61.33 50.46 -88.33
C ASN A 385 60.91 51.30 -87.11
N ASP A 386 61.77 51.44 -86.10
CA ASP A 386 61.55 52.28 -84.91
C ASP A 386 62.18 53.68 -85.06
N GLY A 387 62.98 53.87 -86.11
CA GLY A 387 63.63 55.13 -86.45
C GLY A 387 65.04 55.26 -85.87
N ASP A 388 65.59 54.17 -85.34
CA ASP A 388 66.97 54.07 -84.88
C ASP A 388 67.94 53.83 -86.05
N ALA A 389 69.23 53.96 -85.77
CA ALA A 389 70.26 53.84 -86.80
C ALA A 389 70.47 52.38 -87.20
N LEU A 390 70.57 52.14 -88.52
CA LEU A 390 70.79 50.78 -89.06
C LEU A 390 72.00 50.10 -88.44
N THR A 391 71.82 48.85 -88.04
CA THR A 391 72.86 47.99 -87.49
C THR A 391 73.39 47.05 -88.58
N ALA A 392 74.69 46.74 -88.51
CA ALA A 392 75.28 45.77 -89.42
C ALA A 392 74.60 44.40 -89.23
N GLY A 393 74.02 43.86 -90.30
CA GLY A 393 73.23 42.64 -90.27
C GLY A 393 71.75 42.87 -90.58
N ASP A 394 71.25 44.11 -90.56
CA ASP A 394 69.85 44.40 -90.89
C ASP A 394 69.49 43.94 -92.31
N LEU A 395 68.28 43.44 -92.47
CA LEU A 395 67.77 42.78 -93.65
C LEU A 395 66.48 43.48 -94.10
N TYR A 396 66.31 43.72 -95.41
CA TYR A 396 65.01 44.11 -95.95
C TYR A 396 64.81 43.55 -97.35
N PHE A 397 63.57 43.31 -97.75
CA PHE A 397 63.24 42.90 -99.10
C PHE A 397 62.99 44.13 -99.98
N ASN A 398 63.86 44.35 -100.98
CA ASN A 398 63.68 45.41 -101.95
C ASN A 398 62.63 45.02 -102.99
N THR A 399 61.47 45.67 -102.97
CA THR A 399 60.34 45.35 -103.85
C THR A 399 60.53 45.86 -105.28
N THR A 400 61.40 46.84 -105.51
CA THR A 400 61.73 47.36 -106.85
C THR A 400 62.63 46.38 -107.60
N ASN A 401 63.62 45.82 -106.90
CA ASN A 401 64.63 44.93 -107.47
C ASN A 401 64.31 43.44 -107.23
N ASN A 402 63.31 43.13 -106.39
CA ASN A 402 62.88 41.79 -106.00
C ASN A 402 64.01 40.94 -105.38
N ILE A 403 64.84 41.56 -104.53
CA ILE A 403 66.02 40.97 -103.89
C ILE A 403 66.05 41.27 -102.39
N MET A 404 66.62 40.35 -101.61
CA MET A 404 66.92 40.58 -100.20
C MET A 404 68.22 41.41 -100.10
N ARG A 405 68.20 42.50 -99.32
CA ARG A 405 69.34 43.40 -99.10
C ARG A 405 69.79 43.34 -97.64
N VAL A 406 71.10 43.27 -97.40
CA VAL A 406 71.73 43.28 -96.06
C VAL A 406 72.59 44.52 -95.87
N TYR A 407 72.48 45.18 -94.71
CA TYR A 407 73.31 46.31 -94.36
C TYR A 407 74.63 45.83 -93.74
N ASN A 408 75.78 46.27 -94.26
CA ASN A 408 77.09 45.84 -93.75
C ASN A 408 77.68 46.78 -92.69
N GLY A 409 76.91 47.75 -92.19
CA GLY A 409 77.35 48.82 -91.30
C GLY A 409 77.74 50.12 -92.00
N THR A 410 77.87 50.11 -93.33
CA THR A 410 78.20 51.31 -94.13
C THR A 410 77.36 51.46 -95.41
N ALA A 411 76.90 50.35 -96.00
CA ALA A 411 76.10 50.33 -97.21
C ALA A 411 75.21 49.08 -97.27
N TRP A 412 74.15 49.18 -98.07
CA TRP A 412 73.29 48.05 -98.41
C TRP A 412 73.90 47.23 -99.55
N ASN A 413 73.94 45.91 -99.36
CA ASN A 413 74.45 44.94 -100.31
C ASN A 413 73.38 43.88 -100.60
N ASP A 414 73.50 43.17 -101.71
CA ASP A 414 72.63 42.03 -102.00
C ASP A 414 73.01 40.88 -101.05
N ALA A 415 72.06 40.37 -100.27
CA ALA A 415 72.36 39.27 -99.34
C ALA A 415 72.44 37.91 -100.02
N VAL A 416 71.82 37.79 -101.20
CA VAL A 416 71.89 36.63 -102.07
C VAL A 416 72.14 37.12 -103.49
N VAL A 417 73.19 36.61 -104.12
CA VAL A 417 73.49 36.87 -105.53
C VAL A 417 72.97 35.69 -106.35
N ASP A 418 72.07 35.93 -107.30
CA ASP A 418 71.65 34.91 -108.25
C ASP A 418 72.80 34.61 -109.23
N THR A 419 73.36 33.40 -109.12
CA THR A 419 74.52 32.98 -109.91
C THR A 419 74.17 32.25 -111.20
N THR A 420 72.88 32.08 -111.50
CA THR A 420 72.41 31.34 -112.69
C THR A 420 72.84 31.97 -114.02
N GLY A 421 73.31 33.23 -114.02
CA GLY A 421 73.81 33.95 -115.20
C GLY A 421 75.33 34.14 -115.33
N PHE A 422 76.17 33.67 -114.38
CA PHE A 422 77.62 33.97 -114.41
C PHE A 422 78.43 33.23 -115.49
N ALA A 423 77.92 32.13 -116.05
CA ALA A 423 78.62 31.35 -117.08
C ALA A 423 77.95 31.54 -118.46
N THR A 424 78.12 32.72 -119.07
CA THR A 424 77.80 32.92 -120.49
C THR A 424 79.07 32.71 -121.34
N ALA A 425 78.93 32.23 -122.58
CA ALA A 425 80.05 31.82 -123.44
C ALA A 425 81.16 32.87 -123.61
N GLY A 426 80.84 34.16 -123.40
CA GLY A 426 81.82 35.26 -123.40
C GLY A 426 82.82 35.22 -122.23
N PHE A 427 82.43 34.70 -121.06
CA PHE A 427 83.30 34.62 -119.89
C PHE A 427 84.29 33.45 -119.99
N SER A 428 83.88 32.34 -120.61
CA SER A 428 84.76 31.20 -120.93
C SER A 428 85.82 31.57 -121.97
N ILE A 429 85.47 32.39 -122.97
CA ILE A 429 86.39 32.85 -124.01
C ILE A 429 87.39 33.87 -123.45
N ALA A 430 86.96 34.79 -122.58
CA ALA A 430 87.83 35.81 -121.96
C ALA A 430 88.91 35.20 -121.03
N MET A 431 88.61 34.12 -120.30
CA MET A 431 89.61 33.41 -119.49
C MET A 431 90.59 32.55 -120.30
N SER A 432 90.21 32.09 -121.51
CA SER A 432 91.09 31.30 -122.39
C SER A 432 92.09 32.12 -123.23
N ILE A 433 91.87 33.44 -123.35
CA ILE A 433 92.77 34.37 -124.06
C ILE A 433 93.75 35.07 -123.10
N ALA A 434 93.49 35.01 -121.78
CA ALA A 434 94.30 35.66 -120.75
C ALA A 434 95.26 34.71 -120.00
N LEU A 435 95.52 33.50 -120.53
CA LEU A 435 96.48 32.53 -119.99
C LEU A 435 97.50 32.06 -121.02
#